data_AF-A0A7V0IWV7-F1
#
_entry.id   AF-A0A7V0IWV7-F1
#
_cell.length_a   1.000
_cell.length_b   1.000
_cell.length_c   1.000
_cell.angle_alpha   90.00
_cell.angle_beta   90.00
_cell.angle_gamma   90.00
#
_symmetry.space_group_name_H-M   'P 1'
#
loop_
_entity.id
_entity.type
_entity.pdbx_description
1 polymer ?
#
loop_
_entity_poly.entity_id
_entity_poly.type
_entity_poly.pdbx_seq_one_letter_code
_entity_poly.pdbx_strand_id
1 'polypeptide(L)'
;MLYIISLIVHVLSIVIWIGGVAFVTLVTFPMILREEKSLEQVLMFQGIEHRFAKIAKIMVILAGISGFYLLYEKGLSTGAWIMIIVWALYASLLFGLEKIIFKKLFDKPAGEQLDTKKVFYFLQVFHWIVLALSFSAIAAGIWTGHY
;
A
#
# COMPACT_ATOMS: atom_id res chain seq x y z
N MET A 1 -17.01 21.33 -12.92
CA MET A 1 -15.65 21.58 -12.37
C MET A 1 -15.26 20.59 -11.28
N LEU A 2 -16.13 20.34 -10.28
CA LEU A 2 -15.81 19.47 -9.15
C LEU A 2 -15.44 18.04 -9.58
N TYR A 3 -16.15 17.44 -10.54
CA TYR A 3 -15.79 16.15 -11.14
C TYR A 3 -14.33 16.08 -11.62
N ILE A 4 -13.89 17.05 -12.42
CA ILE A 4 -12.53 17.08 -12.98
C ILE A 4 -11.49 17.24 -11.86
N ILE A 5 -11.75 18.12 -10.89
CA ILE A 5 -10.86 18.30 -9.75
C ILE A 5 -10.74 17.01 -8.94
N SER A 6 -11.86 16.35 -8.64
CA SER A 6 -11.86 15.07 -7.94
C SER A 6 -11.12 13.99 -8.71
N LEU A 7 -11.28 13.92 -10.03
CA LEU A 7 -10.52 12.99 -10.88
C LEU A 7 -9.01 13.26 -10.84
N ILE A 8 -8.60 14.53 -10.93
CA ILE A 8 -7.18 14.92 -10.82
C ILE A 8 -6.62 14.51 -9.45
N VAL A 9 -7.31 14.84 -8.36
CA VAL A 9 -6.90 14.48 -7.00
C VAL A 9 -6.82 12.96 -6.84
N HIS A 10 -7.81 12.24 -7.36
CA HIS A 10 -7.85 10.78 -7.30
C HIS A 10 -6.63 10.17 -7.99
N VAL A 11 -6.38 10.52 -9.25
CA VAL A 11 -5.27 9.99 -10.04
C VAL A 11 -3.92 10.34 -9.42
N LEU A 12 -3.71 11.58 -8.99
CA LEU A 12 -2.46 11.97 -8.31
C LEU A 12 -2.23 11.19 -7.02
N SER A 13 -3.30 10.98 -6.23
CA SER A 13 -3.23 10.17 -5.02
C SER A 13 -2.83 8.73 -5.32
N ILE A 14 -3.44 8.13 -6.34
CA ILE A 14 -3.11 6.77 -6.80
C ILE A 14 -1.66 6.67 -7.29
N VAL A 15 -1.17 7.63 -8.08
CA VAL A 15 0.20 7.64 -8.61
C VAL A 15 1.22 7.71 -7.47
N ILE A 16 1.06 8.64 -6.53
CA ILE A 16 2.00 8.80 -5.40
C ILE A 16 1.98 7.55 -4.51
N TRP A 17 0.79 7.04 -4.24
CA TRP A 17 0.62 5.93 -3.32
C TRP A 17 1.02 4.59 -3.93
N ILE A 18 0.39 4.16 -5.02
CA ILE A 18 0.67 2.86 -5.65
C ILE A 18 2.06 2.87 -6.30
N GLY A 19 2.50 4.01 -6.85
CA GLY A 19 3.88 4.17 -7.32
C GLY A 19 4.91 3.97 -6.20
N GLY A 20 4.63 4.48 -4.99
CA GLY A 20 5.45 4.21 -3.82
C GLY A 20 5.44 2.73 -3.39
N VAL A 21 4.28 2.06 -3.43
CA VAL A 21 4.20 0.60 -3.18
C VAL A 21 5.03 -0.17 -4.19
N ALA A 22 4.97 0.21 -5.47
CA ALA A 22 5.79 -0.39 -6.52
C ALA A 22 7.28 -0.17 -6.24
N PHE A 23 7.69 1.04 -5.87
CA PHE A 23 9.08 1.35 -5.51
C PHE A 23 9.56 0.51 -4.32
N VAL A 24 8.76 0.41 -3.27
CA VAL A 24 9.09 -0.40 -2.10
C VAL A 24 9.27 -1.88 -2.47
N THR A 25 8.37 -2.42 -3.30
CA THR A 25 8.38 -3.83 -3.71
C THR A 25 9.57 -4.16 -4.63
N LEU A 26 9.80 -3.31 -5.64
CA LEU A 26 10.76 -3.57 -6.72
C LEU A 26 12.18 -3.14 -6.40
N VAL A 27 12.37 -2.17 -5.50
CA VAL A 27 13.68 -1.57 -5.21
C VAL A 27 14.05 -1.75 -3.75
N THR A 28 13.18 -1.31 -2.84
CA THR A 28 13.51 -1.27 -1.40
C THR A 28 13.68 -2.67 -0.81
N PHE A 29 12.73 -3.59 -1.00
CA PHE A 29 12.84 -4.94 -0.44
C PHE A 29 14.08 -5.70 -0.96
N PRO A 30 14.36 -5.72 -2.28
CA PRO A 30 15.59 -6.32 -2.79
C PRO A 30 16.86 -5.70 -2.20
N MET A 31 16.87 -4.40 -1.93
CA MET A 31 17.99 -3.74 -1.26
C MET A 31 18.12 -4.18 0.20
N ILE A 32 17.03 -4.21 0.97
CA ILE A 32 17.02 -4.68 2.36
C ILE A 32 17.53 -6.13 2.45
N LEU A 33 17.06 -7.01 1.57
CA LEU A 33 17.41 -8.43 1.62
C LEU A 33 18.88 -8.72 1.26
N ARG A 34 19.61 -7.76 0.67
CA ARG A 34 21.05 -7.87 0.40
C ARG A 34 21.93 -7.60 1.62
N GLU A 35 21.40 -6.91 2.64
CA GLU A 35 22.16 -6.62 3.86
C GLU A 35 22.43 -7.90 4.65
N GLU A 36 23.67 -8.06 5.13
CA GLU A 36 24.10 -9.26 5.86
C GLU A 36 23.69 -9.23 7.34
N LYS A 37 23.63 -8.03 7.94
CA LYS A 37 23.31 -7.87 9.37
C LYS A 37 21.81 -7.64 9.56
N SER A 38 21.22 -8.46 10.42
CA SER A 38 19.80 -8.40 10.80
C SER A 38 19.35 -7.01 11.29
N LEU A 39 20.19 -6.33 12.08
CA LEU A 39 19.86 -5.01 12.62
C LEU A 39 19.79 -3.93 11.53
N GLU A 40 20.70 -3.97 10.55
CA GLU A 40 20.74 -3.01 9.44
C GLU A 40 19.48 -3.14 8.56
N GLN A 41 19.02 -4.38 8.31
CA GLN A 41 17.76 -4.65 7.62
C GLN A 41 16.56 -4.00 8.32
N VAL A 42 16.47 -4.19 9.64
CA VAL A 42 15.36 -3.64 10.46
C VAL A 42 15.37 -2.12 10.47
N LEU A 43 16.54 -1.51 10.69
CA LEU A 43 16.67 -0.05 10.73
C LEU A 43 16.34 0.59 9.38
N MET A 44 16.80 -0.01 8.27
CA MET A 44 16.49 0.50 6.94
C MET A 44 15.00 0.40 6.63
N PHE A 45 14.38 -0.73 6.97
CA PHE A 45 12.94 -0.90 6.79
C PHE A 45 12.13 0.09 7.60
N GLN A 46 12.40 0.22 8.91
CA GLN A 46 11.68 1.14 9.80
C GLN A 46 11.82 2.60 9.34
N GLY A 47 13.01 3.00 8.87
CA GLY A 47 13.24 4.36 8.36
C GLY A 47 12.40 4.67 7.12
N ILE A 48 12.24 3.70 6.22
CA ILE A 48 11.45 3.86 5.00
C ILE A 48 9.96 3.78 5.31
N GLU A 49 9.54 2.75 6.05
CA GLU A 49 8.15 2.51 6.38
C GLU A 49 7.54 3.69 7.13
N HIS A 50 8.22 4.24 8.14
CA HIS A 50 7.66 5.33 8.93
C HIS A 50 7.37 6.59 8.10
N ARG A 51 8.22 6.86 7.09
CA ARG A 51 8.05 8.00 6.18
C ARG A 51 6.98 7.70 5.15
N PHE A 52 7.04 6.53 4.52
CA PHE A 52 6.12 6.16 3.45
C PHE A 52 4.70 5.93 3.98
N ALA A 53 4.52 5.32 5.15
CA ALA A 53 3.22 5.07 5.75
C ALA A 53 2.43 6.36 5.97
N LYS A 54 3.08 7.46 6.37
CA LYS A 54 2.42 8.77 6.51
C LYS A 54 1.92 9.29 5.17
N ILE A 55 2.76 9.21 4.13
CA ILE A 55 2.40 9.64 2.77
C ILE A 55 1.23 8.78 2.25
N ALA A 56 1.35 7.46 2.37
CA ALA A 56 0.33 6.50 1.94
C ALA A 56 -1.01 6.74 2.65
N LYS A 57 -1.02 6.99 3.97
CA LYS A 57 -2.24 7.29 4.74
C LYS A 57 -2.98 8.51 4.20
N ILE A 58 -2.25 9.60 3.93
CA ILE A 58 -2.84 10.82 3.36
C ILE A 58 -3.41 10.53 1.96
N MET A 59 -2.63 9.87 1.11
CA MET A 59 -3.07 9.57 -0.26
C MET A 59 -4.25 8.60 -0.31
N VAL A 60 -4.33 7.61 0.58
CA VAL A 60 -5.48 6.70 0.69
C VAL A 60 -6.75 7.44 1.08
N ILE A 61 -6.65 8.40 2.01
CA ILE A 61 -7.80 9.24 2.38
C ILE A 61 -8.23 10.10 1.19
N LEU A 62 -7.28 10.78 0.53
CA LEU A 62 -7.59 11.63 -0.63
C LEU A 62 -8.19 10.82 -1.78
N ALA A 63 -7.65 9.64 -2.07
CA ALA A 63 -8.18 8.70 -3.05
C ALA A 63 -9.60 8.24 -2.69
N GLY A 64 -9.85 7.96 -1.40
CA GLY A 64 -11.18 7.59 -0.90
C GLY A 64 -12.20 8.72 -1.07
N ILE A 65 -11.90 9.92 -0.55
CA ILE A 65 -12.81 11.08 -0.63
C ILE A 65 -13.14 11.41 -2.09
N SER A 66 -12.11 11.56 -2.92
CA SER A 66 -12.31 11.84 -4.35
C SER A 66 -13.00 10.69 -5.08
N GLY A 67 -12.65 9.44 -4.77
CA GLY A 67 -13.22 8.25 -5.40
C GLY A 67 -14.70 8.06 -5.08
N PHE A 68 -15.11 8.20 -3.82
CA PHE A 68 -16.52 8.12 -3.44
C PHE A 68 -17.36 9.23 -4.06
N TYR A 69 -16.80 10.43 -4.22
CA TYR A 69 -17.47 11.49 -4.97
C TYR A 69 -17.63 11.12 -6.46
N LEU A 70 -16.59 10.56 -7.10
CA LEU A 70 -16.69 10.08 -8.49
C LEU A 70 -17.75 8.97 -8.64
N LEU A 71 -17.84 8.06 -7.65
CA LEU A 71 -18.88 7.02 -7.62
C LEU A 71 -20.29 7.57 -7.43
N TYR A 72 -20.44 8.62 -6.63
CA TYR A 72 -21.72 9.31 -6.50
C TYR A 72 -22.19 9.91 -7.84
N GLU A 73 -21.26 10.49 -8.62
CA GLU A 73 -21.58 11.10 -9.92
C GLU A 73 -21.77 10.06 -11.05
N LYS A 74 -21.01 8.96 -11.07
CA LYS A 74 -21.00 7.96 -12.16
C LYS A 74 -21.78 6.67 -11.86
N GLY A 75 -22.12 6.43 -10.60
CA GLY A 75 -22.72 5.18 -10.14
C GLY A 75 -21.70 4.05 -9.90
N LEU A 76 -22.21 2.92 -9.43
CA LEU A 76 -21.43 1.71 -9.18
C LEU A 76 -21.33 0.84 -10.44
N SER A 77 -20.13 0.32 -10.70
CA SER A 77 -19.85 -0.67 -11.73
C SER A 77 -19.08 -1.86 -11.13
N THR A 78 -18.91 -2.94 -11.89
CA THR A 78 -18.05 -4.06 -11.47
C THR A 78 -16.62 -3.60 -11.20
N GLY A 79 -16.06 -2.71 -12.04
CA GLY A 79 -14.72 -2.17 -11.84
C GLY A 79 -14.63 -1.24 -10.62
N ALA A 80 -15.67 -0.46 -10.34
CA ALA A 80 -15.78 0.32 -9.11
C ALA A 80 -15.69 -0.56 -7.85
N TRP A 81 -16.36 -1.71 -7.84
CA TRP A 81 -16.29 -2.64 -6.70
C TRP A 81 -14.89 -3.19 -6.48
N ILE A 82 -14.16 -3.53 -7.54
CA ILE A 82 -12.76 -3.97 -7.44
C ILE A 82 -11.91 -2.88 -6.77
N MET A 83 -12.06 -1.63 -7.23
CA MET A 83 -11.33 -0.49 -6.64
C MET A 83 -11.71 -0.27 -5.17
N ILE A 84 -12.99 -0.34 -4.82
CA ILE A 84 -13.48 -0.17 -3.44
C ILE A 84 -12.91 -1.25 -2.52
N ILE A 85 -12.91 -2.52 -2.95
CA ILE A 85 -12.39 -3.64 -2.15
C ILE A 85 -10.90 -3.45 -1.90
N VAL A 86 -10.11 -3.13 -2.93
CA VAL A 86 -8.67 -2.89 -2.79
C VAL A 86 -8.40 -1.68 -1.92
N TRP A 87 -9.14 -0.58 -2.10
CA TRP A 87 -9.03 0.61 -1.26
C TRP A 87 -9.34 0.29 0.21
N ALA A 88 -10.42 -0.45 0.50
CA ALA A 88 -10.82 -0.82 1.84
C ALA A 88 -9.79 -1.74 2.52
N LEU A 89 -9.22 -2.69 1.77
CA LEU A 89 -8.12 -3.53 2.24
C LEU A 89 -6.94 -2.67 2.69
N TYR A 90 -6.54 -1.69 1.88
CA TYR A 90 -5.42 -0.83 2.22
C TYR A 90 -5.69 0.16 3.34
N ALA A 91 -6.91 0.73 3.39
CA ALA A 91 -7.33 1.54 4.52
C ALA A 91 -7.26 0.72 5.83
N SER A 92 -7.72 -0.53 5.81
CA SER A 92 -7.60 -1.44 6.94
C SER A 92 -6.13 -1.72 7.31
N LEU A 93 -5.28 -1.96 6.29
CA LEU A 93 -3.86 -2.21 6.51
C LEU A 93 -3.15 -1.05 7.21
N LEU A 94 -3.34 0.17 6.70
CA LEU A 94 -2.64 1.36 7.19
C LEU A 94 -3.19 1.89 8.52
N PHE A 95 -4.51 1.84 8.74
CA PHE A 95 -5.13 2.43 9.92
C PHE A 95 -5.38 1.44 11.07
N GLY A 96 -5.27 0.13 10.83
CA GLY A 96 -5.49 -0.90 11.85
C GLY A 96 -4.35 -1.92 11.95
N LEU A 97 -4.08 -2.64 10.84
CA LEU A 97 -3.25 -3.84 10.88
C LEU A 97 -1.75 -3.55 11.01
N GLU A 98 -1.26 -2.39 10.56
CA GLU A 98 0.16 -1.99 10.64
C GLU A 98 0.71 -2.25 12.06
N LYS A 99 0.12 -1.64 13.09
CA LYS A 99 0.58 -1.79 14.48
C LYS A 99 0.58 -3.24 14.97
N ILE A 100 -0.38 -4.04 14.54
CA ILE A 100 -0.53 -5.44 14.97
C ILE A 100 0.51 -6.33 14.29
N ILE A 101 0.71 -6.14 12.99
CA ILE A 101 1.69 -6.88 12.18
C ILE A 101 3.09 -6.58 12.68
N PHE A 102 3.42 -5.30 12.91
CA PHE A 102 4.72 -4.89 13.44
C PHE A 102 5.00 -5.48 14.82
N LYS A 103 4.02 -5.40 15.73
CA LYS A 103 4.16 -5.99 17.06
C LYS A 103 4.39 -7.50 16.96
N LYS A 104 3.63 -8.23 16.13
CA LYS A 104 3.78 -9.69 16.00
C LYS A 104 5.06 -10.14 15.29
N LEU A 105 5.54 -9.39 14.30
CA LEU A 105 6.77 -9.77 13.57
C LEU A 105 8.04 -9.43 14.35
N PHE A 106 8.02 -8.39 15.19
CA PHE A 106 9.21 -7.90 15.87
C PHE A 106 9.21 -8.12 17.40
N ASP A 107 8.10 -8.51 18.04
CA ASP A 107 8.12 -9.01 19.42
C ASP A 107 8.52 -10.48 19.45
N LYS A 108 9.65 -10.79 20.09
CA LYS A 108 10.00 -12.14 20.54
C LYS A 108 10.26 -12.16 22.05
N PRO A 109 9.99 -13.29 22.73
CA PRO A 109 10.39 -13.48 24.12
C PRO A 109 11.91 -13.31 24.28
N ALA A 110 12.33 -12.75 25.40
CA ALA A 110 13.74 -12.48 25.70
C ALA A 110 14.59 -13.76 25.56
N GLY A 111 15.56 -13.75 24.64
CA GLY A 111 16.55 -14.82 24.47
C GLY A 111 16.58 -15.49 23.09
N GLU A 112 15.57 -15.32 22.24
CA GLU A 112 15.60 -15.85 20.86
C GLU A 112 16.09 -14.82 19.84
N GLN A 113 17.03 -15.22 18.99
CA GLN A 113 17.40 -14.43 17.81
C GLN A 113 16.24 -14.42 16.80
N LEU A 114 15.92 -13.23 16.29
CA LEU A 114 14.86 -13.01 15.31
C LEU A 114 15.41 -13.36 13.92
N ASP A 115 14.81 -14.33 13.24
CA ASP A 115 15.15 -14.67 11.85
C ASP A 115 14.58 -13.60 10.91
N THR A 116 15.32 -12.50 10.84
CA THR A 116 15.02 -11.33 10.02
C THR A 116 14.93 -11.68 8.54
N LYS A 117 15.73 -12.62 8.03
CA LYS A 117 15.66 -13.06 6.62
C LYS A 117 14.28 -13.65 6.31
N LYS A 118 13.78 -14.55 7.17
CA LYS A 118 12.44 -15.14 6.98
C LYS A 118 11.33 -14.10 7.09
N VAL A 119 11.45 -13.17 8.05
CA VAL A 119 10.51 -12.04 8.23
C VAL A 119 10.46 -11.16 6.97
N PHE A 120 11.62 -10.71 6.48
CA PHE A 120 11.69 -9.83 5.32
C PHE A 120 11.27 -10.52 4.02
N TYR A 121 11.53 -11.83 3.89
CA TYR A 121 11.00 -12.60 2.78
C TYR A 121 9.47 -12.63 2.78
N PHE A 122 8.84 -12.89 3.92
CA PHE A 122 7.38 -12.87 4.04
C PHE A 122 6.81 -11.47 3.74
N LEU A 123 7.43 -10.42 4.27
CA LEU A 123 7.04 -9.03 3.97
C LEU A 123 7.16 -8.70 2.48
N GLN A 124 8.20 -9.19 1.80
CA GLN A 124 8.38 -8.99 0.36
C GLN A 124 7.28 -9.70 -0.44
N VAL A 125 6.96 -10.96 -0.12
CA VAL A 125 5.89 -11.70 -0.79
C VAL A 125 4.54 -11.00 -0.59
N PHE A 126 4.27 -10.55 0.63
CA PHE A 126 3.09 -9.75 0.93
C PHE A 126 3.03 -8.48 0.05
N HIS A 127 4.15 -7.77 -0.11
CA HIS A 127 4.23 -6.58 -0.96
C HIS A 127 3.96 -6.88 -2.44
N TRP A 128 4.45 -8.01 -2.95
CA TRP A 128 4.11 -8.47 -4.30
C TRP A 128 2.62 -8.72 -4.49
N ILE A 129 1.96 -9.36 -3.51
CA ILE A 129 0.52 -9.62 -3.56
C ILE A 129 -0.26 -8.30 -3.59
N VAL A 130 0.03 -7.37 -2.68
CA VAL A 130 -0.69 -6.08 -2.64
C VAL A 130 -0.39 -5.20 -3.85
N LEU A 131 0.81 -5.31 -4.44
CA LEU A 131 1.14 -4.63 -5.70
C LEU A 131 0.32 -5.21 -6.87
N ALA A 132 0.19 -6.53 -6.96
CA ALA A 132 -0.64 -7.16 -7.99
C ALA A 132 -2.12 -6.74 -7.86
N LEU A 133 -2.66 -6.72 -6.63
CA LEU A 133 -4.01 -6.21 -6.36
C LEU A 133 -4.14 -4.72 -6.75
N SER A 134 -3.13 -3.91 -6.44
CA SER A 134 -3.09 -2.49 -6.81
C SER A 134 -3.17 -2.28 -8.33
N PHE A 135 -2.41 -3.05 -9.11
CA PHE A 135 -2.48 -2.99 -10.57
C PHE A 135 -3.84 -3.45 -11.11
N SER A 136 -4.47 -4.44 -10.48
CA SER A 136 -5.83 -4.84 -10.85
C SER A 136 -6.85 -3.71 -10.63
N ALA A 137 -6.71 -2.93 -9.54
CA ALA A 137 -7.56 -1.78 -9.28
C ALA A 137 -7.35 -0.65 -10.31
N ILE A 138 -6.10 -0.37 -10.70
CA ILE A 138 -5.80 0.59 -11.76
C ILE A 138 -6.43 0.14 -13.08
N ALA A 139 -6.25 -1.13 -13.47
CA ALA A 139 -6.84 -1.67 -14.69
C ALA A 139 -8.38 -1.59 -14.66
N ALA A 140 -9.01 -1.90 -13.52
CA ALA A 140 -10.46 -1.79 -13.33
C ALA A 140 -10.96 -0.35 -13.43
N GLY A 141 -10.20 0.62 -12.91
CA GLY A 141 -10.50 2.05 -13.01
C GLY A 141 -10.43 2.55 -14.45
N ILE A 142 -9.38 2.16 -15.20
CA ILE A 142 -9.26 2.45 -16.63
C ILE A 142 -10.43 1.84 -17.40
N TRP A 143 -10.75 0.57 -17.16
CA TRP A 143 -11.87 -0.12 -17.81
C TRP A 143 -13.20 0.61 -17.59
N THR A 144 -13.52 0.96 -16.34
CA THR A 144 -14.74 1.69 -15.96
C THR A 144 -14.76 3.12 -16.50
N GLY A 145 -13.60 3.72 -16.72
CA GLY A 145 -13.51 5.07 -17.28
C GLY A 145 -13.79 5.13 -18.78
N HIS A 146 -13.50 4.04 -19.50
CA HIS A 146 -13.67 3.94 -20.95
C HIS A 146 -15.03 3.38 -21.38
N TYR A 147 -15.65 2.52 -20.58
CA TYR A 147 -16.92 1.83 -20.85
C TYR A 147 -17.95 2.11 -19.76
#